data_AF-A0A9D4FWQ5-F1
#
_entry.id   AF-A0A9D4FWQ5-F1
#
_cell.length_a   1.000
_cell.length_b   1.000
_cell.length_c   1.000
_cell.angle_alpha   90.00
_cell.angle_beta   90.00
_cell.angle_gamma   90.00
#
_symmetry.space_group_name_H-M   'P 1'
#
loop_
_entity.id
_entity.type
_entity.pdbx_description
1 polymer ?
#
loop_
_entity_poly.entity_id
_entity_poly.type
_entity_poly.pdbx_seq_one_letter_code
_entity_poly.pdbx_strand_id
1 'polypeptide(L)'
;MLSWLYIRSNTFKTNADLECRAGVLSWLSIRCNTLKKHVDLECRAGLLSWFSIRSNTFKTNADLECRAGVLCWFSIRRNNLKTNANLECHAGVLSWLSIRRNTLKTNADLECTLWCVELAQHSSLCL
;
A
#
# COMPACT_ATOMS: atom_id res chain seq x y z
N MET A 1 8.25 -7.78 -19.75
CA MET A 1 7.20 -6.91 -19.15
C MET A 1 6.83 -7.52 -17.81
N LEU A 2 6.99 -6.80 -16.70
CA LEU A 2 6.66 -7.32 -15.37
C LEU A 2 5.15 -7.18 -15.13
N SER A 3 4.41 -8.29 -15.14
CA SER A 3 2.96 -8.27 -14.94
C SER A 3 2.56 -8.37 -13.46
N TRP A 4 3.46 -8.83 -12.60
CA TRP A 4 3.22 -8.91 -11.18
C TRP A 4 4.52 -8.70 -10.38
N LEU A 5 4.37 -8.07 -9.22
CA LEU A 5 5.41 -7.96 -8.23
C LEU A 5 4.85 -8.46 -6.90
N TYR A 6 5.51 -9.48 -6.36
CA TYR A 6 5.08 -10.15 -5.14
C TYR A 6 6.21 -10.25 -4.12
N ILE A 7 6.05 -9.53 -3.01
CA ILE A 7 7.04 -9.48 -1.92
C ILE A 7 6.41 -10.12 -0.70
N ARG A 8 6.85 -11.33 -0.37
CA ARG A 8 6.26 -12.09 0.72
C ARG A 8 7.29 -12.67 1.67
N SER A 9 6.97 -12.62 2.97
CA SER A 9 7.69 -13.37 4.01
C SER A 9 9.17 -12.99 4.13
N ASN A 10 9.51 -11.73 3.83
CA ASN A 10 10.87 -11.22 3.98
C ASN A 10 11.06 -10.52 5.32
N THR A 11 12.33 -10.48 5.76
CA THR A 11 12.76 -9.63 6.87
C THR A 11 13.78 -8.62 6.36
N PHE A 12 13.36 -7.37 6.21
CA PHE A 12 14.25 -6.28 5.84
C PHE A 12 14.87 -5.72 7.12
N LYS A 13 16.17 -5.97 7.28
CA LYS A 13 16.93 -5.58 8.48
C LYS A 13 17.38 -4.12 8.42
N THR A 14 17.66 -3.63 7.21
CA THR A 14 18.06 -2.27 6.87
C THR A 14 16.92 -1.54 6.18
N ASN A 15 17.18 -0.32 5.73
CA ASN A 15 16.25 0.37 4.83
C ASN A 15 15.98 -0.49 3.60
N ALA A 16 14.75 -0.41 3.10
CA ALA A 16 14.30 -1.14 1.92
C ALA A 16 13.59 -0.15 1.01
N ASP A 17 14.28 0.25 -0.03
CA ASP A 17 13.76 1.14 -1.06
C ASP A 17 13.40 0.27 -2.26
N LEU A 18 12.13 0.24 -2.62
CA LEU A 18 11.68 -0.50 -3.77
C LEU A 18 10.79 0.36 -4.65
N GLU A 19 11.29 0.54 -5.87
CA GLU A 19 10.67 1.34 -6.90
C GLU A 19 10.24 0.44 -8.05
N CYS A 20 8.96 0.54 -8.43
CA CYS A 20 8.41 -0.18 -9.57
C CYS A 20 7.84 0.80 -10.58
N ARG A 21 8.44 0.87 -11.78
CA ARG A 21 7.93 1.63 -12.92
C ARG A 21 7.47 0.68 -14.02
N ALA A 22 6.17 0.66 -14.30
CA ALA A 22 5.60 -0.22 -15.31
C ALA A 22 4.55 0.49 -16.16
N GLY A 23 4.50 0.22 -17.47
CA GLY A 23 3.34 0.63 -18.27
C GLY A 23 2.08 -0.08 -17.80
N VAL A 24 2.16 -1.40 -17.64
CA VAL A 24 1.09 -2.26 -17.11
C VAL A 24 1.69 -3.18 -16.05
N LEU A 25 1.11 -3.15 -14.85
CA LEU A 25 1.39 -4.09 -13.77
C LEU A 25 0.04 -4.63 -13.30
N SER A 26 -0.29 -5.89 -13.54
CA SER A 26 -1.59 -6.42 -13.13
C SER A 26 -1.70 -6.53 -11.61
N TRP A 27 -0.61 -6.87 -10.92
CA TRP A 27 -0.66 -7.16 -9.48
C TRP A 27 0.58 -6.66 -8.74
N LEU A 28 0.38 -5.88 -7.69
CA LEU A 28 1.38 -5.57 -6.68
C LEU A 28 0.89 -6.05 -5.32
N SER A 29 1.65 -6.95 -4.68
CA SER A 29 1.33 -7.34 -3.31
C SER A 29 2.54 -7.51 -2.41
N ILE A 30 2.38 -6.96 -1.20
CA ILE A 30 3.39 -6.92 -0.14
C ILE A 30 2.75 -7.56 1.08
N ARG A 31 3.22 -8.75 1.46
CA ARG A 31 2.55 -9.55 2.49
C ARG A 31 3.50 -10.24 3.46
N CYS A 32 3.12 -10.27 4.74
CA CYS A 32 3.82 -11.04 5.77
C CYS A 32 5.31 -10.63 5.92
N ASN A 33 5.66 -9.38 5.61
CA ASN A 33 7.03 -8.90 5.77
C ASN A 33 7.23 -8.28 7.16
N THR A 34 8.46 -8.35 7.65
CA THR A 34 8.92 -7.61 8.83
C THR A 34 9.95 -6.59 8.40
N LEU A 35 9.64 -5.32 8.60
CA LEU A 35 10.50 -4.21 8.19
C LEU A 35 10.98 -3.51 9.46
N LYS A 36 12.29 -3.64 9.75
CA LYS A 36 12.89 -3.19 11.01
C LYS A 36 13.34 -1.74 10.99
N LYS A 37 13.53 -1.18 9.80
CA LYS A 37 14.00 0.17 9.50
C LYS A 37 13.08 0.82 8.48
N HIS A 38 13.42 2.04 8.06
CA HIS A 38 12.60 2.84 7.14
C HIS A 38 12.36 2.08 5.83
N VAL A 39 11.19 2.26 5.25
CA VAL A 39 10.77 1.59 4.03
C VAL A 39 10.17 2.64 3.12
N ASP A 40 10.73 2.77 1.92
CA ASP A 40 10.13 3.52 0.83
C ASP A 40 9.68 2.53 -0.25
N LEU A 41 8.37 2.45 -0.46
CA LEU A 41 7.79 1.64 -1.54
C LEU A 41 7.03 2.54 -2.47
N GLU A 42 7.57 2.73 -3.66
CA GLU A 42 6.97 3.56 -4.69
C GLU A 42 6.61 2.71 -5.92
N CYS A 43 5.33 2.71 -6.27
CA CYS A 43 4.86 2.08 -7.49
C CYS A 43 4.25 3.12 -8.43
N ARG A 44 4.79 3.23 -9.64
CA ARG A 44 4.25 4.03 -10.74
C ARG A 44 3.80 3.10 -11.87
N ALA A 45 2.50 3.02 -12.08
CA ALA A 45 1.90 2.20 -13.12
C ALA A 45 0.95 3.01 -14.02
N GLY A 46 0.94 2.75 -15.33
CA GLY A 46 -0.16 3.24 -16.18
C GLY A 46 -1.47 2.55 -15.81
N LEU A 47 -1.45 1.22 -15.81
CA LEU A 47 -2.55 0.35 -15.37
C LEU A 47 -2.09 -0.54 -14.22
N LEU A 48 -2.83 -0.52 -13.11
CA LEU A 48 -2.67 -1.43 -11.98
C LEU A 48 -4.01 -2.08 -11.61
N SER A 49 -4.17 -3.39 -11.84
CA SER A 49 -5.46 -4.02 -11.48
C SER A 49 -5.59 -4.18 -9.96
N TRP A 50 -4.49 -4.52 -9.28
CA TRP A 50 -4.55 -4.90 -7.87
C TRP A 50 -3.34 -4.43 -7.08
N PHE A 51 -3.58 -3.69 -6.00
CA PHE A 51 -2.60 -3.31 -5.00
C PHE A 51 -3.01 -3.80 -3.63
N SER A 52 -2.15 -4.60 -2.98
CA SER A 52 -2.46 -5.11 -1.64
C SER A 52 -1.28 -5.17 -0.69
N ILE A 53 -1.42 -4.50 0.46
CA ILE A 53 -0.48 -4.54 1.59
C ILE A 53 -1.14 -5.26 2.76
N ARG A 54 -0.60 -6.42 3.15
CA ARG A 54 -1.25 -7.25 4.16
C ARG A 54 -0.31 -7.89 5.18
N SER A 55 -0.71 -7.87 6.45
CA SER A 55 -0.02 -8.65 7.50
C SER A 55 1.46 -8.32 7.63
N ASN A 56 1.85 -7.09 7.34
CA ASN A 56 3.22 -6.63 7.53
C ASN A 56 3.39 -5.99 8.91
N THR A 57 4.61 -6.06 9.43
CA THR A 57 5.01 -5.35 10.65
C THR A 57 6.07 -4.31 10.28
N PHE A 58 5.75 -3.05 10.48
CA PHE A 58 6.64 -1.92 10.27
C PHE A 58 7.05 -1.40 11.64
N LYS A 59 8.34 -1.58 11.99
CA LYS A 59 8.85 -1.17 13.30
C LYS A 59 9.20 0.31 13.38
N THR A 60 9.39 0.93 12.24
CA THR A 60 9.72 2.34 12.05
C THR A 60 8.88 2.88 10.90
N ASN A 61 9.21 4.10 10.44
CA ASN A 61 8.44 4.78 9.43
C ASN A 61 8.36 3.96 8.14
N ALA A 62 7.20 4.05 7.49
CA ALA A 62 6.93 3.36 6.24
C ALA A 62 6.15 4.28 5.32
N ASP A 63 6.77 4.62 4.20
CA ASP A 63 6.22 5.47 3.18
C ASP A 63 5.88 4.55 1.99
N LEU A 64 4.59 4.49 1.68
CA LEU A 64 3.99 3.48 0.82
C LEU A 64 3.12 4.21 -0.20
N GLU A 65 3.68 4.41 -1.38
CA GLU A 65 3.07 5.21 -2.43
C GLU A 65 2.72 4.36 -3.66
N CYS A 66 1.47 4.49 -4.10
CA CYS A 66 1.00 3.90 -5.35
C CYS A 66 0.40 4.99 -6.24
N ARG A 67 1.08 5.29 -7.35
CA ARG A 67 0.59 6.15 -8.42
C ARG A 67 0.15 5.30 -9.61
N ALA A 68 -1.15 5.29 -9.89
CA ALA A 68 -1.72 4.52 -10.99
C ALA A 68 -2.64 5.39 -11.86
N GLY A 69 -2.54 5.29 -13.19
CA GLY A 69 -3.55 5.90 -14.07
C GLY A 69 -4.93 5.28 -13.81
N VAL A 70 -4.99 3.94 -13.78
CA VAL A 70 -6.16 3.16 -13.38
C VAL A 70 -5.76 2.17 -12.29
N LEU A 71 -6.54 2.13 -11.20
CA LEU A 71 -6.42 1.17 -10.12
C LEU A 71 -7.74 0.45 -9.88
N CYS A 72 -7.87 -0.85 -10.10
CA CYS A 72 -9.19 -1.49 -9.85
C CYS A 72 -9.40 -1.80 -8.36
N TRP A 73 -8.38 -2.29 -7.67
CA TRP A 73 -8.51 -2.75 -6.29
C TRP A 73 -7.35 -2.30 -5.42
N PHE A 74 -7.66 -1.59 -4.33
CA PHE A 74 -6.67 -1.18 -3.34
C PHE A 74 -7.03 -1.73 -1.95
N SER A 75 -6.11 -2.48 -1.33
CA SER A 75 -6.35 -3.07 -0.01
C SER A 75 -5.18 -2.95 0.96
N ILE A 76 -5.43 -2.39 2.14
CA ILE A 76 -4.46 -2.36 3.26
C ILE A 76 -5.09 -3.04 4.48
N ARG A 77 -4.57 -4.21 4.89
CA ARG A 77 -5.20 -4.98 5.96
C ARG A 77 -4.24 -5.69 6.90
N ARG A 78 -4.57 -5.73 8.20
CA ARG A 78 -3.80 -6.49 9.21
C ARG A 78 -2.35 -6.04 9.34
N ASN A 79 -2.02 -4.79 9.02
CA ASN A 79 -0.67 -4.28 9.21
C ASN A 79 -0.51 -3.71 10.61
N ASN A 80 0.68 -3.86 11.17
CA ASN A 80 1.06 -3.28 12.45
C ASN A 80 2.13 -2.20 12.20
N LEU A 81 1.75 -0.94 12.36
CA LEU A 81 2.54 0.25 12.06
C LEU A 81 2.92 0.89 13.41
N LYS A 82 4.17 0.69 13.85
CA LYS A 82 4.63 1.10 15.20
C LYS A 82 4.99 2.57 15.30
N THR A 83 5.23 3.23 14.18
CA THR A 83 5.51 4.67 14.09
C THR A 83 4.76 5.24 12.88
N ASN A 84 5.22 6.38 12.34
CA ASN A 84 4.54 7.08 11.26
C ASN A 84 4.44 6.22 10.01
N ALA A 85 3.24 6.16 9.45
CA ALA A 85 3.01 5.44 8.20
C ALA A 85 2.31 6.38 7.23
N ASN A 86 2.97 6.72 6.13
CA ASN A 86 2.34 7.44 5.05
C ASN A 86 1.91 6.44 3.98
N LEU A 87 0.62 6.35 3.73
CA LEU A 87 0.01 5.46 2.76
C LEU A 87 -0.71 6.32 1.73
N GLU A 88 -0.05 6.54 0.60
CA GLU A 88 -0.55 7.36 -0.49
C GLU A 88 -1.00 6.51 -1.67
N CYS A 89 -2.22 6.75 -2.13
CA CYS A 89 -2.76 6.17 -3.36
C CYS A 89 -3.26 7.28 -4.26
N HIS A 90 -2.52 7.54 -5.34
CA HIS A 90 -2.93 8.48 -6.38
C HIS A 90 -3.44 7.67 -7.56
N ALA A 91 -4.75 7.52 -7.66
CA ALA A 91 -5.37 6.78 -8.76
C ALA A 91 -6.28 7.68 -9.60
N GLY A 92 -6.06 7.71 -10.92
CA GLY A 92 -6.99 8.37 -11.83
C GLY A 92 -8.38 7.75 -11.81
N VAL A 93 -8.47 6.43 -11.61
CA VAL A 93 -9.74 5.70 -11.39
C VAL A 93 -9.52 4.67 -10.29
N LEU A 94 -10.45 4.58 -9.32
CA LEU A 94 -10.49 3.50 -8.33
C LEU A 94 -11.86 2.84 -8.26
N SER A 95 -11.92 1.52 -8.46
CA SER A 95 -13.19 0.76 -8.36
C SER A 95 -13.48 0.25 -6.95
N TRP A 96 -12.45 0.05 -6.13
CA TRP A 96 -12.65 -0.45 -4.78
C TRP A 96 -11.50 -0.13 -3.83
N LEU A 97 -11.87 0.28 -2.62
CA LEU A 97 -10.97 0.63 -1.52
C LEU A 97 -11.32 -0.18 -0.27
N SER A 98 -10.33 -0.81 0.38
CA SER A 98 -10.55 -1.37 1.71
C SER A 98 -9.35 -1.31 2.63
N ILE A 99 -9.60 -0.70 3.78
CA ILE A 99 -8.61 -0.48 4.82
C ILE A 99 -9.20 -0.97 6.13
N ARG A 100 -8.68 -2.10 6.63
CA ARG A 100 -9.31 -2.77 7.78
C ARG A 100 -8.29 -3.48 8.65
N ARG A 101 -8.53 -3.48 9.96
CA ARG A 101 -7.73 -4.20 10.97
C ARG A 101 -6.26 -3.81 10.93
N ASN A 102 -5.95 -2.54 10.66
CA ASN A 102 -4.59 -2.03 10.81
C ASN A 102 -4.44 -1.45 12.22
N THR A 103 -3.27 -1.63 12.83
CA THR A 103 -2.93 -1.03 14.11
C THR A 103 -1.93 0.08 13.86
N LEU A 104 -2.26 1.28 14.33
CA LEU A 104 -1.47 2.51 14.19
C LEU A 104 -1.10 2.97 15.60
N LYS A 105 0.19 3.10 15.89
CA LYS A 105 0.65 3.49 17.24
C LYS A 105 0.93 4.98 17.38
N THR A 106 1.26 5.66 16.29
CA THR A 106 1.46 7.11 16.23
C THR A 106 0.60 7.67 15.11
N ASN A 107 1.13 8.56 14.28
CA ASN A 107 0.41 9.13 13.14
C ASN A 107 0.37 8.14 11.99
N ALA A 108 -0.76 8.10 11.29
CA ALA A 108 -0.78 7.49 9.97
C ALA A 108 -1.56 8.41 9.06
N ASP A 109 -0.88 8.87 8.02
CA ASP A 109 -1.50 9.65 6.96
C ASP A 109 -1.90 8.66 5.89
N LEU A 110 -3.19 8.67 5.59
CA LEU A 110 -3.77 7.83 4.57
C LEU A 110 -4.44 8.77 3.58
N GLU A 111 -3.76 8.99 2.47
CA GLU A 111 -4.27 9.81 1.39
C GLU A 111 -4.62 8.92 0.21
N CYS A 112 -5.87 9.03 -0.26
CA CYS A 112 -6.30 8.41 -1.50
C CYS A 112 -6.91 9.52 -2.36
N THR A 113 -6.12 10.10 -3.25
CA THR A 113 -6.63 11.06 -4.23
C THR A 113 -7.19 10.29 -5.41
N LEU A 114 -8.50 10.46 -5.62
CA LEU A 114 -9.29 9.68 -6.55
C LEU A 114 -10.15 10.62 -7.38
N TRP A 115 -10.27 10.34 -8.68
CA TRP A 115 -11.49 10.72 -9.41
C TRP A 115 -12.46 9.54 -9.27
N CYS A 116 -13.30 9.59 -8.24
CA CYS A 116 -14.16 8.46 -7.83
C CYS A 116 -15.36 8.25 -8.76
N VAL A 117 -15.63 6.99 -9.09
CA VAL A 117 -16.97 6.47 -9.40
C VAL A 117 -17.31 5.52 -8.24
N GLU A 118 -18.11 6.00 -7.28
CA GLU A 118 -18.63 5.29 -6.07
C GLU A 118 -17.64 4.83 -4.98
N LEU A 119 -17.80 5.40 -3.78
CA LEU A 119 -17.14 4.98 -2.53
C LEU A 119 -18.03 4.01 -1.74
N ALA A 120 -17.65 2.73 -1.65
CA ALA A 120 -18.16 1.83 -0.62
C ALA A 120 -17.28 1.93 0.65
N GLN A 121 -17.49 2.96 1.47
CA GLN A 121 -16.78 3.10 2.75
C GLN A 121 -17.36 2.14 3.80
N HIS A 122 -16.50 1.24 4.30
CA HIS A 122 -16.72 0.53 5.57
C HIS A 122 -15.48 0.78 6.45
N SER A 123 -15.45 1.95 7.06
CA SER A 123 -14.49 2.35 8.08
C SER A 123 -15.02 1.99 9.46
N SER A 124 -14.35 1.06 10.14
CA SER A 124 -14.42 0.94 11.60
C SER A 124 -13.11 1.53 12.13
N LEU A 125 -13.01 2.86 12.19
CA LEU A 125 -12.01 3.51 13.04
C LEU A 125 -12.55 3.41 14.47
N CYS A 126 -11.95 2.56 15.30
CA CYS A 126 -11.96 2.84 16.73
C CYS A 126 -10.80 3.81 16.96
N LEU A 127 -11.14 5.08 17.16
CA LEU A 127 -10.30 6.05 17.86
C LEU A 127 -10.12 5.59 19.32
#